data_AF-A0A3M6DPV9-F1
#
_entry.id   AF-A0A3M6DPV9-F1
#
_cell.length_a   1.000
_cell.length_b   1.000
_cell.length_c   1.000
_cell.angle_alpha   90.00
_cell.angle_beta   90.00
_cell.angle_gamma   90.00
#
_symmetry.space_group_name_H-M   'P 1'
#
loop_
_entity.id
_entity.type
_entity.pdbx_description
1 polymer ?
#
loop_
_entity_poly.entity_id
_entity_poly.type
_entity_poly.pdbx_seq_one_letter_code
_entity_poly.pdbx_strand_id
1 'polypeptide(L)'
;MMRVLLFDLDFTLANTAACLPYLTTSRGRERVIEALDEEEIAVRSYDDRLVESFNDSFRDGLCAVVISDSPKAYCLKILEICGYEIDPKLVFGNQKKPMVDFETLQDSLEDALGIDSDEMEFLVVGDSPKDIYFAHRIQAPSVFAAWGSRHDLNSAQRSQPTKIARNYEQLQASIVDFLNGEVVFNQYDFYSDFDFREPEDLDWVELEGDSIGNAREYVPHFEHYRNENDRRASRDLRWVVKPAKNYGVWHHRRNQTMTLFGAGGMFETRSLKSLAGIYKRDFMEWLDEVDVHGKVLIVPIPPSVPEECNLSNPVSMIAEWWSSWVTEALDDVDMSSFDVFRRIVPKQPSHDTAGARHLSDQLPTLGVVPGSNFADGDVDFVIILDDVLTSGSHMNAIASIIHSSNLIPGDPEILGYALFKTVHPENDDGDWDAL
;
A
#
# COMPACT_ATOMS: atom_id res chain seq x y z
N MET A 1 12.81 -20.22 -26.46
CA MET A 1 11.80 -19.41 -25.76
C MET A 1 11.32 -20.18 -24.54
N MET A 2 11.68 -19.67 -23.37
CA MET A 2 11.43 -20.21 -22.05
C MET A 2 10.16 -19.59 -21.47
N ARG A 3 9.23 -20.40 -20.97
CA ARG A 3 8.04 -19.93 -20.27
C ARG A 3 8.35 -19.86 -18.77
N VAL A 4 8.16 -18.71 -18.16
CA VAL A 4 8.49 -18.46 -16.75
C VAL A 4 7.22 -18.12 -15.98
N LEU A 5 6.88 -18.95 -14.99
CA LEU A 5 5.73 -18.72 -14.11
C LEU A 5 6.22 -17.99 -12.85
N LEU A 6 5.82 -16.74 -12.70
CA LEU A 6 6.15 -15.90 -11.54
C LEU A 6 5.04 -16.03 -10.50
N PHE A 7 5.23 -16.90 -9.51
CA PHE A 7 4.28 -17.10 -8.43
C PHE A 7 4.56 -16.18 -7.24
N ASP A 8 3.52 -15.51 -6.74
CA ASP A 8 3.52 -15.08 -5.35
C ASP A 8 3.46 -16.29 -4.40
N LEU A 9 3.85 -16.08 -3.14
CA LEU A 9 3.87 -17.13 -2.11
C LEU A 9 2.67 -17.04 -1.17
N ASP A 10 2.56 -15.91 -0.47
CA ASP A 10 1.66 -15.72 0.67
C ASP A 10 0.22 -15.66 0.15
N PHE A 11 -0.63 -16.58 0.59
CA PHE A 11 -2.03 -16.72 0.09
C PHE A 11 -2.17 -17.13 -1.38
N THR A 12 -1.07 -17.32 -2.10
CA THR A 12 -1.07 -17.86 -3.47
C THR A 12 -0.72 -19.35 -3.47
N LEU A 13 0.54 -19.69 -3.17
CA LEU A 13 1.02 -21.07 -3.08
C LEU A 13 0.75 -21.70 -1.70
N ALA A 14 0.76 -20.90 -0.64
CA ALA A 14 0.62 -21.38 0.74
C ALA A 14 -0.35 -20.52 1.55
N ASN A 15 -1.13 -21.15 2.42
CA ASN A 15 -1.94 -20.45 3.40
C ASN A 15 -1.06 -20.04 4.58
N THR A 16 -0.68 -18.75 4.60
CA THR A 16 0.22 -18.16 5.59
C THR A 16 -0.49 -17.23 6.58
N ALA A 17 -1.81 -17.39 6.75
CA ALA A 17 -2.62 -16.55 7.65
C ALA A 17 -2.04 -16.45 9.08
N ALA A 18 -1.52 -17.55 9.63
CA ALA A 18 -0.94 -17.60 10.97
C ALA A 18 0.39 -16.83 11.09
N CYS A 19 1.08 -16.57 9.98
CA CYS A 19 2.35 -15.84 9.96
C CYS A 19 2.16 -14.31 10.00
N LEU A 20 0.98 -13.80 9.63
CA LEU A 20 0.72 -12.36 9.50
C LEU A 20 1.15 -11.53 10.73
N PRO A 21 0.85 -11.92 11.98
CA PRO A 21 1.26 -11.13 13.15
C PRO A 21 2.77 -11.03 13.33
N TYR A 22 3.54 -11.98 12.79
CA TYR A 22 5.00 -11.98 12.84
C TYR A 22 5.59 -11.09 11.75
N LEU A 23 5.00 -11.05 10.56
CA LEU A 23 5.55 -10.34 9.40
C LEU A 23 5.45 -8.80 9.48
N THR A 24 4.73 -8.27 10.46
CA THR A 24 4.50 -6.83 10.66
C THR A 24 5.61 -6.10 11.42
N THR A 25 6.42 -6.81 12.22
CA THR A 25 7.48 -6.19 13.04
C THR A 25 8.83 -6.81 12.72
N SER A 26 9.93 -6.05 12.89
CA SER A 26 11.29 -6.59 12.66
C SER A 26 11.56 -7.82 13.51
N ARG A 27 11.19 -7.77 14.80
CA ARG A 27 11.37 -8.88 15.73
C ARG A 27 10.49 -10.09 15.39
N GLY A 28 9.26 -9.86 14.91
CA GLY A 28 8.41 -10.94 14.44
C GLY A 28 8.98 -11.62 13.20
N ARG A 29 9.54 -10.85 12.24
CA ARG A 29 10.22 -11.39 11.06
C ARG A 29 11.45 -12.23 11.40
N GLU A 30 12.16 -11.89 12.48
CA GLU A 30 13.28 -12.70 13.00
C GLU A 30 12.78 -14.00 13.65
N ARG A 31 11.64 -13.97 14.36
CA ARG A 31 11.11 -15.13 15.10
C ARG A 31 10.30 -16.11 14.25
N VAL A 32 9.71 -15.67 13.14
CA VAL A 32 8.71 -16.46 12.38
C VAL A 32 9.24 -17.83 11.93
N ILE A 33 10.53 -17.93 11.57
CA ILE A 33 11.14 -19.19 11.12
C ILE A 33 11.23 -20.18 12.28
N GLU A 34 11.76 -19.74 13.43
CA GLU A 34 11.81 -20.57 14.64
C GLU A 34 10.39 -20.98 15.09
N ALA A 35 9.39 -20.12 14.92
CA ALA A 35 8.00 -20.44 15.29
C ALA A 35 7.39 -21.51 14.39
N LEU A 36 7.83 -21.57 13.12
CA LEU A 36 7.48 -22.64 12.20
C LEU A 36 8.23 -23.94 12.53
N ASP A 37 9.52 -23.86 12.86
CA ASP A 37 10.34 -25.02 13.26
C ASP A 37 9.84 -25.69 14.55
N GLU A 38 9.37 -24.87 15.51
CA GLU A 38 8.82 -25.32 16.78
C GLU A 38 7.34 -25.71 16.72
N GLU A 39 6.72 -25.64 15.52
CA GLU A 39 5.29 -25.91 15.29
C GLU A 39 4.34 -25.01 16.13
N GLU A 40 4.79 -23.83 16.56
CA GLU A 40 3.94 -22.83 17.23
C GLU A 40 2.89 -22.26 16.28
N ILE A 41 3.25 -22.16 14.99
CA ILE A 41 2.36 -21.78 13.90
C ILE A 41 2.46 -22.80 12.78
N ALA A 42 1.32 -23.11 12.17
CA ALA A 42 1.23 -24.06 11.07
C ALA A 42 0.88 -23.36 9.76
N VAL A 43 1.49 -23.83 8.68
CA VAL A 43 1.21 -23.42 7.30
C VAL A 43 0.97 -24.66 6.46
N ARG A 44 0.23 -24.50 5.35
CA ARG A 44 -0.07 -25.59 4.42
C ARG A 44 -0.26 -25.05 3.02
N SER A 45 -0.02 -25.89 2.02
CA SER A 45 -0.50 -25.66 0.65
C SER A 45 -2.03 -25.60 0.62
N TYR A 46 -2.58 -24.99 -0.43
CA TYR A 46 -4.03 -24.97 -0.65
C TYR A 46 -4.56 -26.27 -1.27
N ASP A 47 -3.73 -26.95 -2.07
CA ASP A 47 -4.06 -28.18 -2.79
C ASP A 47 -2.77 -28.97 -3.06
N ASP A 48 -2.74 -30.27 -2.79
CA ASP A 48 -1.55 -31.11 -3.02
C ASP A 48 -1.17 -31.16 -4.51
N ARG A 49 -2.15 -31.04 -5.41
CA ARG A 49 -1.92 -31.04 -6.87
C ARG A 49 -1.20 -29.78 -7.33
N LEU A 50 -1.33 -28.68 -6.58
CA LEU A 50 -0.57 -27.44 -6.83
C LEU A 50 0.92 -27.68 -6.59
N VAL A 51 1.25 -28.38 -5.51
CA VAL A 51 2.64 -28.77 -5.18
C VAL A 51 3.21 -29.68 -6.26
N GLU A 52 2.48 -30.74 -6.62
CA GLU A 52 2.90 -31.67 -7.68
C GLU A 52 3.14 -30.95 -9.01
N SER A 53 2.23 -30.07 -9.42
CA SER A 53 2.35 -29.33 -10.69
C SER A 53 3.47 -28.31 -10.68
N PHE A 54 3.70 -27.64 -9.55
CA PHE A 54 4.80 -26.71 -9.37
C PHE A 54 6.14 -27.43 -9.49
N ASN A 55 6.30 -28.56 -8.80
CA ASN A 55 7.53 -29.37 -8.86
C ASN A 55 7.76 -29.95 -10.27
N ASP A 56 6.69 -30.16 -11.05
CA ASP A 56 6.77 -30.57 -12.46
C ASP A 56 7.07 -29.41 -13.42
N SER A 57 7.07 -28.15 -12.95
CA SER A 57 7.28 -26.94 -13.75
C SER A 57 8.75 -26.59 -13.99
N PHE A 58 9.65 -27.59 -13.91
CA PHE A 58 11.10 -27.44 -14.17
C PHE A 58 11.58 -28.37 -15.31
N ARG A 59 10.75 -28.50 -16.35
CA ARG A 59 10.98 -29.37 -17.52
C ARG A 59 11.15 -28.53 -18.78
N ASP A 60 11.78 -29.09 -19.83
CA ASP A 60 12.17 -28.41 -21.07
C ASP A 60 11.19 -27.32 -21.52
N GLY A 61 11.58 -26.05 -21.34
CA GLY A 61 10.83 -24.87 -21.78
C GLY A 61 9.89 -24.24 -20.75
N LEU A 62 9.83 -24.73 -19.52
CA LEU A 62 9.03 -24.17 -18.42
C LEU A 62 9.85 -24.07 -17.12
N CYS A 63 9.73 -22.94 -16.41
CA CYS A 63 10.32 -22.73 -15.08
C CYS A 63 9.33 -22.00 -14.17
N ALA A 64 9.19 -22.48 -12.94
CA ALA A 64 8.51 -21.74 -11.87
C ALA A 64 9.51 -20.94 -11.02
N VAL A 65 9.13 -19.72 -10.68
CA VAL A 65 9.89 -18.76 -9.88
C VAL A 65 8.97 -18.21 -8.79
N VAL A 66 9.51 -17.97 -7.60
CA VAL A 66 8.76 -17.37 -6.49
C VAL A 66 9.19 -15.92 -6.27
N ILE A 67 8.23 -14.99 -6.28
CA ILE A 67 8.41 -13.55 -6.05
C ILE A 67 7.51 -13.10 -4.90
N SER A 68 8.11 -12.75 -3.75
CA SER A 68 7.37 -12.36 -2.54
C SER A 68 7.88 -11.04 -1.94
N ASP A 69 6.97 -10.31 -1.29
CA ASP A 69 7.28 -9.15 -0.45
C ASP A 69 7.91 -9.55 0.89
N SER A 70 7.81 -10.83 1.26
CA SER A 70 8.34 -11.37 2.50
C SER A 70 9.85 -11.70 2.40
N PRO A 71 10.59 -11.79 3.52
CA PRO A 71 12.01 -12.12 3.49
C PRO A 71 12.29 -13.47 2.81
N LYS A 72 13.38 -13.56 2.04
CA LYS A 72 13.74 -14.79 1.29
C LYS A 72 13.85 -16.04 2.17
N ALA A 73 14.48 -15.92 3.34
CA ALA A 73 14.63 -17.04 4.28
C ALA A 73 13.27 -17.56 4.77
N TYR A 74 12.31 -16.66 5.02
CA TYR A 74 10.93 -17.05 5.32
C TYR A 74 10.28 -17.78 4.15
N CYS A 75 10.45 -17.26 2.92
CA CYS A 75 9.86 -17.86 1.74
C CYS A 75 10.34 -19.31 1.53
N LEU A 76 11.66 -19.53 1.63
CA LEU A 76 12.25 -20.86 1.53
C LEU A 76 11.71 -21.81 2.61
N LYS A 77 11.50 -21.31 3.83
CA LYS A 77 10.95 -22.14 4.92
C LYS A 77 9.51 -22.57 4.65
N ILE A 78 8.68 -21.67 4.15
CA ILE A 78 7.29 -21.99 3.78
C ILE A 78 7.25 -23.02 2.65
N LEU A 79 8.10 -22.84 1.62
CA LEU A 79 8.20 -23.74 0.48
C LEU A 79 8.63 -25.15 0.92
N GLU A 80 9.64 -25.24 1.79
CA GLU A 80 10.11 -26.49 2.41
C GLU A 80 8.96 -27.20 3.15
N ILE A 81 8.27 -26.51 4.07
CA ILE A 81 7.18 -27.10 4.87
C ILE A 81 6.04 -27.61 3.98
N CYS A 82 5.73 -26.88 2.90
CA CYS A 82 4.64 -27.23 2.00
C CYS A 82 5.03 -28.25 0.91
N GLY A 83 6.30 -28.69 0.86
CA GLY A 83 6.78 -29.70 -0.08
C GLY A 83 7.09 -29.18 -1.49
N TYR A 84 7.27 -27.86 -1.67
CA TYR A 84 7.69 -27.29 -2.95
C TYR A 84 9.20 -27.46 -3.14
N GLU A 85 9.58 -28.14 -4.22
CA GLU A 85 10.97 -28.37 -4.61
C GLU A 85 11.41 -27.26 -5.57
N ILE A 86 12.31 -26.37 -5.13
CA ILE A 86 12.82 -25.26 -5.93
C ILE A 86 14.26 -24.92 -5.57
N ASP A 87 15.07 -24.56 -6.58
CA ASP A 87 16.39 -24.00 -6.36
C ASP A 87 16.25 -22.64 -5.64
N PRO A 88 16.92 -22.42 -4.49
CA PRO A 88 16.90 -21.14 -3.81
C PRO A 88 17.26 -19.92 -4.67
N LYS A 89 17.98 -20.08 -5.79
CA LYS A 89 18.25 -19.02 -6.77
C LYS A 89 16.99 -18.51 -7.47
N LEU A 90 15.95 -19.32 -7.59
CA LEU A 90 14.66 -19.00 -8.21
C LEU A 90 13.63 -18.48 -7.19
N VAL A 91 14.09 -18.12 -5.99
CA VAL A 91 13.25 -17.54 -4.93
C VAL A 91 13.73 -16.13 -4.61
N PHE A 92 12.87 -15.16 -4.87
CA PHE A 92 13.11 -13.73 -4.70
C PHE A 92 12.21 -13.17 -3.60
N GLY A 93 12.81 -12.80 -2.47
CA GLY A 93 12.11 -12.17 -1.35
C GLY A 93 12.34 -10.66 -1.28
N ASN A 94 11.55 -9.96 -0.46
CA ASN A 94 11.57 -8.50 -0.29
C ASN A 94 11.40 -7.70 -1.60
N GLN A 95 10.55 -8.18 -2.52
CA GLN A 95 10.46 -7.63 -3.88
C GLN A 95 9.65 -6.33 -3.98
N LYS A 96 8.89 -5.95 -2.95
CA LYS A 96 8.14 -4.68 -2.86
C LYS A 96 7.17 -4.47 -4.02
N LYS A 97 6.38 -5.48 -4.35
CA LYS A 97 5.31 -5.42 -5.36
C LYS A 97 4.35 -4.26 -5.05
N PRO A 98 3.85 -3.56 -6.08
CA PRO A 98 4.07 -3.78 -7.51
C PRO A 98 5.37 -3.16 -8.06
N MET A 99 6.18 -2.51 -7.22
CA MET A 99 7.35 -1.72 -7.62
C MET A 99 8.65 -2.55 -7.63
N VAL A 100 8.58 -3.79 -8.12
CA VAL A 100 9.75 -4.68 -8.24
C VAL A 100 10.81 -4.05 -9.15
N ASP A 101 12.08 -4.19 -8.78
CA ASP A 101 13.21 -3.90 -9.66
C ASP A 101 13.36 -5.06 -10.65
N PHE A 102 12.62 -4.99 -11.75
CA PHE A 102 12.48 -6.10 -12.68
C PHE A 102 13.75 -6.33 -13.50
N GLU A 103 14.52 -5.29 -13.81
CA GLU A 103 15.80 -5.41 -14.53
C GLU A 103 16.77 -6.27 -13.72
N THR A 104 16.97 -5.93 -12.43
CA THR A 104 17.81 -6.73 -11.52
C THR A 104 17.29 -8.18 -11.37
N LEU A 105 15.97 -8.37 -11.37
CA LEU A 105 15.36 -9.69 -11.32
C LEU A 105 15.61 -10.49 -12.60
N GLN A 106 15.50 -9.86 -13.77
CA GLN A 106 15.77 -10.47 -15.07
C GLN A 106 17.23 -10.91 -15.17
N ASP A 107 18.19 -10.04 -14.82
CA ASP A 107 19.63 -10.38 -14.79
C ASP A 107 19.88 -11.63 -13.92
N SER A 108 19.24 -11.67 -12.75
CA SER A 108 19.35 -12.81 -11.83
C SER A 108 18.74 -14.10 -12.41
N LEU A 109 17.68 -13.99 -13.21
CA LEU A 109 17.07 -15.13 -13.90
C LEU A 109 17.91 -15.60 -15.08
N GLU A 110 18.50 -14.68 -15.86
CA GLU A 110 19.43 -15.02 -16.95
C GLU A 110 20.60 -15.83 -16.41
N ASP A 111 21.22 -15.36 -15.32
CA ASP A 111 22.32 -16.05 -14.64
C ASP A 111 21.91 -17.43 -14.10
N ALA A 112 20.70 -17.54 -13.56
CA ALA A 112 20.20 -18.79 -12.96
C ALA A 112 19.80 -19.83 -14.01
N LEU A 113 19.22 -19.39 -15.13
CA LEU A 113 18.68 -20.26 -16.18
C LEU A 113 19.67 -20.49 -17.34
N GLY A 114 20.65 -19.61 -17.52
CA GLY A 114 21.56 -19.60 -18.65
C GLY A 114 20.86 -19.30 -19.99
N ILE A 115 19.83 -18.46 -19.94
CA ILE A 115 18.97 -18.08 -21.07
C ILE A 115 18.84 -16.56 -21.06
N ASP A 116 18.93 -15.92 -22.22
CA ASP A 116 18.79 -14.47 -22.35
C ASP A 116 17.33 -14.03 -22.09
N SER A 117 17.13 -12.84 -21.52
CA SER A 117 15.81 -12.33 -21.11
C SER A 117 14.84 -12.12 -22.27
N ASP A 118 15.33 -11.86 -23.49
CA ASP A 118 14.52 -11.75 -24.71
C ASP A 118 13.96 -13.10 -25.17
N GLU A 119 14.52 -14.20 -24.68
CA GLU A 119 13.99 -15.55 -24.87
C GLU A 119 13.00 -15.97 -23.78
N MET A 120 12.68 -15.11 -22.80
CA MET A 120 11.74 -15.41 -21.72
C MET A 120 10.36 -14.80 -21.94
N GLU A 121 9.32 -15.59 -21.68
CA GLU A 121 7.95 -15.09 -21.58
C GLU A 121 7.37 -15.37 -20.20
N PHE A 122 6.78 -14.36 -19.57
CA PHE A 122 6.35 -14.41 -18.19
C PHE A 122 4.83 -14.57 -18.04
N LEU A 123 4.41 -15.32 -17.04
CA LEU A 123 3.04 -15.32 -16.51
C LEU A 123 3.09 -15.03 -15.02
N VAL A 124 2.42 -13.98 -14.56
CA VAL A 124 2.35 -13.65 -13.14
C VAL A 124 1.13 -14.31 -12.50
N VAL A 125 1.32 -15.00 -11.38
CA VAL A 125 0.23 -15.63 -10.61
C VAL A 125 0.28 -15.13 -9.18
N GLY A 126 -0.79 -14.50 -8.71
CA GLY A 126 -0.84 -13.98 -7.35
C GLY A 126 -2.25 -13.73 -6.83
N ASP A 127 -2.38 -13.60 -5.51
CA ASP A 127 -3.66 -13.42 -4.82
C ASP A 127 -4.05 -11.95 -4.63
N SER A 128 -3.15 -11.01 -4.92
CA SER A 128 -3.34 -9.60 -4.61
C SER A 128 -3.34 -8.73 -5.87
N PRO A 129 -4.05 -7.59 -5.86
CA PRO A 129 -3.96 -6.62 -6.95
C PRO A 129 -2.54 -6.10 -7.20
N LYS A 130 -1.65 -6.15 -6.19
CA LYS A 130 -0.24 -5.76 -6.38
C LYS A 130 0.49 -6.69 -7.34
N ASP A 131 0.17 -7.98 -7.35
CA ASP A 131 0.75 -8.93 -8.29
C ASP A 131 0.29 -8.62 -9.72
N ILE A 132 -0.97 -8.21 -9.88
CA ILE A 132 -1.54 -7.84 -11.17
C ILE A 132 -0.95 -6.54 -11.70
N TYR A 133 -0.80 -5.51 -10.86
CA TYR A 133 -0.10 -4.27 -11.24
C TYR A 133 1.38 -4.51 -11.57
N PHE A 134 2.04 -5.44 -10.87
CA PHE A 134 3.39 -5.88 -11.24
C PHE A 134 3.41 -6.49 -12.64
N ALA A 135 2.44 -7.36 -12.97
CA ALA A 135 2.30 -7.95 -14.30
C ALA A 135 2.13 -6.89 -15.41
N HIS A 136 1.26 -5.89 -15.18
CA HIS A 136 1.10 -4.76 -16.12
C HIS A 136 2.40 -4.01 -16.34
N ARG A 137 3.20 -3.78 -15.28
CA ARG A 137 4.47 -3.06 -15.37
C ARG A 137 5.50 -3.80 -16.22
N ILE A 138 5.51 -5.12 -16.17
CA ILE A 138 6.42 -5.96 -16.97
C ILE A 138 5.79 -6.43 -18.29
N GLN A 139 4.60 -5.91 -18.63
CA GLN A 139 3.83 -6.28 -19.81
C GLN A 139 3.57 -7.79 -19.96
N ALA A 140 3.34 -8.48 -18.83
CA ALA A 140 3.05 -9.90 -18.77
C ALA A 140 1.55 -10.16 -18.54
N PRO A 141 0.99 -11.25 -19.10
CA PRO A 141 -0.32 -11.73 -18.67
C PRO A 141 -0.29 -12.13 -17.18
N SER A 142 -1.47 -12.14 -16.57
CA SER A 142 -1.63 -12.47 -15.15
C SER A 142 -2.83 -13.35 -14.83
N VAL A 143 -2.69 -14.17 -13.80
CA VAL A 143 -3.77 -14.97 -13.21
C VAL A 143 -3.97 -14.55 -11.77
N PHE A 144 -5.15 -14.00 -11.46
CA PHE A 144 -5.55 -13.71 -10.09
C PHE A 144 -6.05 -14.98 -9.38
N ALA A 145 -5.32 -15.40 -8.34
CA ALA A 145 -5.61 -16.58 -7.52
C ALA A 145 -6.64 -16.24 -6.42
N ALA A 146 -7.92 -16.40 -6.73
CA ALA A 146 -9.02 -15.98 -5.85
C ALA A 146 -9.27 -16.91 -4.65
N TRP A 147 -8.65 -18.11 -4.59
CA TRP A 147 -8.92 -19.07 -3.51
C TRP A 147 -8.33 -18.67 -2.16
N GLY A 148 -7.15 -18.06 -2.16
CA GLY A 148 -6.46 -17.62 -0.95
C GLY A 148 -6.59 -16.12 -0.68
N SER A 149 -7.02 -15.36 -1.69
CA SER A 149 -7.06 -13.90 -1.63
C SER A 149 -7.83 -13.37 -0.44
N ARG A 150 -7.25 -12.34 0.18
CA ARG A 150 -7.89 -11.54 1.23
C ARG A 150 -8.72 -10.38 0.64
N HIS A 151 -8.61 -10.12 -0.65
CA HIS A 151 -9.29 -9.04 -1.35
C HIS A 151 -10.68 -9.47 -1.84
N ASP A 152 -11.65 -8.56 -1.79
CA ASP A 152 -12.92 -8.78 -2.48
C ASP A 152 -12.70 -8.87 -3.98
N LEU A 153 -13.36 -9.83 -4.63
CA LEU A 153 -13.14 -10.11 -6.05
C LEU A 153 -13.50 -8.93 -6.95
N ASN A 154 -14.57 -8.19 -6.63
CA ASN A 154 -14.97 -7.03 -7.45
C ASN A 154 -13.93 -5.91 -7.32
N SER A 155 -13.38 -5.72 -6.12
CA SER A 155 -12.29 -4.76 -5.91
C SER A 155 -11.03 -5.18 -6.69
N ALA A 156 -10.65 -6.46 -6.61
CA ALA A 156 -9.45 -6.98 -7.27
C ALA A 156 -9.54 -6.93 -8.80
N GLN A 157 -10.73 -7.12 -9.37
CA GLN A 157 -10.96 -7.01 -10.82
C GLN A 157 -10.59 -5.64 -11.40
N ARG A 158 -10.60 -4.57 -10.59
CA ARG A 158 -10.16 -3.23 -11.02
C ARG A 158 -8.68 -3.17 -11.43
N SER A 159 -7.86 -4.08 -10.93
CA SER A 159 -6.46 -4.24 -11.38
C SER A 159 -6.32 -4.89 -12.76
N GLN A 160 -7.43 -5.31 -13.39
CA GLN A 160 -7.48 -5.89 -14.73
C GLN A 160 -6.60 -7.14 -14.93
N PRO A 161 -6.82 -8.22 -14.16
CA PRO A 161 -6.11 -9.47 -14.38
C PRO A 161 -6.51 -10.11 -15.71
N THR A 162 -5.58 -10.79 -16.40
CA THR A 162 -5.88 -11.47 -17.67
C THR A 162 -6.86 -12.63 -17.47
N LYS A 163 -6.68 -13.39 -16.39
CA LYS A 163 -7.58 -14.48 -15.97
C LYS A 163 -7.79 -14.44 -14.46
N ILE A 164 -8.88 -15.06 -14.03
CA ILE A 164 -9.21 -15.27 -12.61
C ILE A 164 -9.39 -16.76 -12.39
N ALA A 165 -8.62 -17.33 -11.47
CA ALA A 165 -8.71 -18.73 -11.08
C ALA A 165 -9.22 -18.84 -9.64
N ARG A 166 -10.30 -19.59 -9.42
CA ARG A 166 -10.91 -19.82 -8.10
C ARG A 166 -10.50 -21.15 -7.47
N ASN A 167 -9.77 -21.98 -8.22
CA ASN A 167 -9.29 -23.28 -7.78
C ASN A 167 -8.12 -23.71 -8.67
N TYR A 168 -7.51 -24.84 -8.29
CA TYR A 168 -6.39 -25.45 -9.00
C TYR A 168 -6.72 -25.74 -10.47
N GLU A 169 -7.90 -26.30 -10.79
CA GLU A 169 -8.25 -26.66 -12.16
C GLU A 169 -8.30 -25.45 -13.09
N GLN A 170 -8.81 -24.31 -12.60
CA GLN A 170 -8.85 -23.07 -13.36
C GLN A 170 -7.46 -22.45 -13.53
N LEU A 171 -6.59 -22.55 -12.51
CA LEU A 171 -5.19 -22.13 -12.64
C LEU A 171 -4.47 -23.00 -13.68
N GLN A 172 -4.59 -24.32 -13.57
CA GLN A 172 -3.98 -25.26 -14.49
C GLN A 172 -4.42 -25.01 -15.93
N ALA A 173 -5.72 -24.82 -16.17
CA ALA A 173 -6.25 -24.45 -17.48
C ALA A 173 -5.62 -23.15 -17.99
N SER A 174 -5.52 -22.12 -17.15
CA SER A 174 -4.91 -20.83 -17.52
C SER A 174 -3.42 -20.95 -17.85
N ILE A 175 -2.68 -21.80 -17.14
CA ILE A 175 -1.27 -22.10 -17.44
C ILE A 175 -1.16 -22.84 -18.76
N VAL A 176 -2.00 -23.84 -19.02
CA VAL A 176 -2.01 -24.56 -20.32
C VAL A 176 -2.32 -23.60 -21.47
N ASP A 177 -3.32 -22.74 -21.32
CA ASP A 177 -3.65 -21.71 -22.31
C ASP A 177 -2.45 -20.77 -22.55
N PHE A 178 -1.72 -20.37 -21.50
CA PHE A 178 -0.49 -19.57 -21.63
C PHE A 178 0.61 -20.30 -22.40
N LEU A 179 0.87 -21.56 -22.07
CA LEU A 179 1.86 -22.40 -22.77
C LEU A 179 1.51 -22.55 -24.27
N ASN A 180 0.22 -22.58 -24.60
CA ASN A 180 -0.29 -22.63 -25.97
C ASN A 180 -0.33 -21.26 -26.68
N GLY A 181 0.01 -20.17 -25.98
CA GLY A 181 -0.04 -18.80 -26.52
C GLY A 181 -1.45 -18.18 -26.60
N GLU A 182 -2.42 -18.73 -25.87
CA GLU A 182 -3.81 -18.26 -25.85
C GLU A 182 -4.09 -17.23 -24.74
N VAL A 183 -3.22 -17.18 -23.71
CA VAL A 183 -3.23 -16.13 -22.68
C VAL A 183 -2.15 -15.11 -23.03
N VAL A 184 -2.59 -13.93 -23.48
CA VAL A 184 -1.72 -12.82 -23.90
C VAL A 184 -1.95 -11.59 -23.04
N PHE A 185 -0.89 -10.79 -22.86
CA PHE A 185 -1.00 -9.49 -22.21
C PHE A 185 -1.84 -8.55 -23.06
N ASN A 186 -2.79 -7.86 -22.42
CA ASN A 186 -3.55 -6.78 -23.04
C ASN A 186 -3.27 -5.53 -22.22
N GLN A 187 -2.67 -4.52 -22.86
CA GLN A 187 -2.44 -3.23 -22.22
C GLN A 187 -3.78 -2.60 -21.84
N TYR A 188 -3.87 -2.12 -20.59
CA TYR A 188 -5.02 -1.37 -20.10
C TYR A 188 -4.60 0.06 -19.77
N ASP A 189 -5.42 1.02 -20.18
CA ASP A 189 -5.22 2.43 -19.84
C ASP A 189 -5.99 2.77 -18.56
N PHE A 190 -5.31 2.67 -17.42
CA PHE A 190 -5.88 3.01 -16.11
C PHE A 190 -6.29 4.47 -16.00
N TYR A 191 -5.69 5.39 -16.78
CA TYR A 191 -6.03 6.81 -16.72
C TYR A 191 -7.44 7.08 -17.26
N SER A 192 -7.93 6.24 -18.16
CA SER A 192 -9.28 6.37 -18.74
C SER A 192 -10.42 6.23 -17.72
N ASP A 193 -10.14 5.66 -16.55
CA ASP A 193 -11.09 5.51 -15.45
C ASP A 193 -11.15 6.73 -14.52
N PHE A 194 -10.34 7.76 -14.74
CA PHE A 194 -10.20 8.91 -13.87
C PHE A 194 -10.25 10.25 -14.62
N ASP A 195 -10.73 11.27 -13.93
CA ASP A 195 -10.52 12.66 -14.35
C ASP A 195 -9.06 13.03 -14.02
N PHE A 196 -8.15 12.68 -14.94
CA PHE A 196 -6.73 12.97 -14.87
C PHE A 196 -6.40 14.35 -15.44
N ARG A 197 -5.41 15.03 -14.84
CA ARG A 197 -4.90 16.33 -15.27
C ARG A 197 -3.40 16.24 -15.40
N GLU A 198 -2.88 16.68 -16.55
CA GLU A 198 -1.45 16.76 -16.74
C GLU A 198 -0.85 17.82 -15.81
N PRO A 199 0.37 17.63 -15.28
CA PRO A 199 1.00 18.60 -14.39
C PRO A 199 1.16 20.00 -14.98
N GLU A 200 1.18 20.10 -16.31
CA GLU A 200 1.31 21.34 -17.09
C GLU A 200 0.01 22.15 -17.13
N ASP A 201 -1.14 21.50 -16.89
CA ASP A 201 -2.47 22.13 -16.89
C ASP A 201 -2.90 22.65 -15.51
N LEU A 202 -2.03 22.53 -14.50
CA LEU A 202 -2.32 22.85 -13.11
C LEU A 202 -1.59 24.11 -12.66
N ASP A 203 -2.29 24.94 -11.91
CA ASP A 203 -1.71 25.99 -11.09
C ASP A 203 -1.14 25.37 -9.81
N TRP A 204 0.16 25.53 -9.61
CA TRP A 204 0.88 24.87 -8.50
C TRP A 204 0.64 25.64 -7.20
N VAL A 205 0.13 24.93 -6.20
CA VAL A 205 -0.10 25.44 -4.85
C VAL A 205 0.89 24.77 -3.90
N GLU A 206 1.65 25.59 -3.18
CA GLU A 206 2.47 25.17 -2.06
C GLU A 206 1.85 25.68 -0.76
N LEU A 207 1.45 24.75 0.11
CA LEU A 207 0.94 25.11 1.43
C LEU A 207 2.12 25.56 2.31
N GLU A 208 1.97 26.73 2.93
CA GLU A 208 2.97 27.26 3.86
C GLU A 208 3.01 26.42 5.15
N GLY A 209 4.15 26.46 5.85
CA GLY A 209 4.36 25.66 7.07
C GLY A 209 3.34 25.94 8.18
N ASP A 210 2.90 27.19 8.29
CA ASP A 210 1.90 27.62 9.28
C ASP A 210 0.48 27.19 8.89
N SER A 211 0.25 26.85 7.62
CA SER A 211 -1.02 26.32 7.09
C SER A 211 -1.15 24.80 7.22
N ILE A 212 -0.15 24.12 7.81
CA ILE A 212 -0.16 22.66 8.00
C ILE A 212 -0.05 22.30 9.49
N GLY A 213 -1.15 21.85 10.08
CA GLY A 213 -1.17 21.31 11.44
C GLY A 213 -0.67 19.86 11.54
N ASN A 214 -0.35 19.43 12.76
CA ASN A 214 -0.07 18.02 13.03
C ASN A 214 -0.46 17.56 14.43
N ALA A 215 -0.88 16.29 14.59
CA ALA A 215 -1.21 15.76 15.92
C ALA A 215 0.04 15.42 16.74
N ARG A 216 1.07 14.83 16.12
CA ARG A 216 2.31 14.41 16.80
C ARG A 216 3.53 14.60 15.93
N GLU A 217 4.69 14.79 16.57
CA GLU A 217 5.98 14.61 15.92
C GLU A 217 6.35 13.12 15.87
N TYR A 218 6.96 12.70 14.76
CA TYR A 218 7.46 11.36 14.52
C TYR A 218 8.96 11.40 14.24
N VAL A 219 9.73 10.72 15.09
CA VAL A 219 11.16 10.51 14.87
C VAL A 219 11.35 9.14 14.18
N PRO A 220 11.98 9.07 13.00
CA PRO A 220 12.12 7.80 12.28
C PRO A 220 13.03 6.76 12.96
N HIS A 221 14.09 7.21 13.62
CA HIS A 221 15.09 6.32 14.23
C HIS A 221 14.99 6.31 15.75
N PHE A 222 14.93 5.10 16.33
CA PHE A 222 14.72 4.93 17.77
C PHE A 222 15.88 5.43 18.63
N GLU A 223 17.08 5.52 18.06
CA GLU A 223 18.28 6.05 18.72
C GLU A 223 18.22 7.57 18.92
N HIS A 224 17.36 8.26 18.18
CA HIS A 224 17.19 9.72 18.24
C HIS A 224 15.93 10.13 19.01
N TYR A 225 15.26 9.20 19.69
CA TYR A 225 14.11 9.54 20.52
C TYR A 225 14.54 10.41 21.71
N ARG A 226 13.99 11.62 21.78
CA ARG A 226 14.27 12.58 22.86
C ARG A 226 13.53 12.19 24.13
N ASN A 227 12.34 11.59 23.99
CA ASN A 227 11.47 11.27 25.13
C ASN A 227 10.46 10.14 24.81
N GLU A 228 9.62 9.83 25.79
CA GLU A 228 8.57 8.80 25.69
C GLU A 228 7.49 9.14 24.65
N ASN A 229 7.24 10.41 24.34
CA ASN A 229 6.25 10.80 23.34
C ASN A 229 6.72 10.42 21.93
N ASP A 230 8.00 10.67 21.58
CA ASP A 230 8.57 10.23 20.30
C ASP A 230 8.42 8.71 20.13
N ARG A 231 8.68 7.96 21.21
CA ARG A 231 8.51 6.50 21.22
C ARG A 231 7.05 6.09 20.99
N ARG A 232 6.09 6.77 21.62
CA ARG A 232 4.65 6.49 21.48
C ARG A 232 4.14 6.82 20.09
N ALA A 233 4.51 7.98 19.55
CA ALA A 233 4.13 8.39 18.20
C ALA A 233 4.64 7.39 17.15
N SER A 234 5.89 6.97 17.26
CA SER A 234 6.45 5.93 16.38
C SER A 234 5.72 4.59 16.49
N ARG A 235 5.30 4.18 17.70
CA ARG A 235 4.48 2.98 17.91
C ARG A 235 3.10 3.13 17.30
N ASP A 236 2.41 4.24 17.54
CA ASP A 236 1.08 4.50 16.98
C ASP A 236 1.13 4.45 15.44
N LEU A 237 2.13 5.09 14.82
CA LEU A 237 2.31 5.04 13.37
C LEU A 237 2.64 3.63 12.85
N ARG A 238 3.66 2.97 13.42
CA ARG A 238 4.19 1.70 12.91
C ARG A 238 3.36 0.48 13.27
N TRP A 239 2.64 0.51 14.38
CA TRP A 239 1.85 -0.62 14.87
C TRP A 239 0.36 -0.45 14.62
N VAL A 240 -0.15 0.78 14.49
CA VAL A 240 -1.58 1.04 14.29
C VAL A 240 -1.87 1.58 12.88
N VAL A 241 -1.34 2.75 12.54
CA VAL A 241 -1.77 3.45 11.31
C VAL A 241 -1.30 2.73 10.03
N LYS A 242 0.00 2.44 9.90
CA LYS A 242 0.53 1.78 8.69
C LYS A 242 0.05 0.33 8.53
N PRO A 243 -0.03 -0.51 9.58
CA PRO A 243 -0.54 -1.88 9.43
C PRO A 243 -2.04 -1.97 9.17
N ALA A 244 -2.84 -0.95 9.52
CA ALA A 244 -4.29 -0.97 9.37
C ALA A 244 -4.77 -1.26 7.94
N LYS A 245 -4.01 -0.85 6.92
CA LYS A 245 -4.30 -1.13 5.50
C LYS A 245 -4.35 -2.63 5.16
N ASN A 246 -3.75 -3.48 6.00
CA ASN A 246 -3.75 -4.94 5.88
C ASN A 246 -4.97 -5.59 6.54
N TYR A 247 -5.96 -4.80 6.97
CA TYR A 247 -7.21 -5.27 7.56
C TYR A 247 -8.39 -4.64 6.83
N GLY A 248 -9.49 -5.38 6.70
CA GLY A 248 -10.69 -4.91 6.00
C GLY A 248 -11.42 -3.80 6.77
N VAL A 249 -12.14 -2.93 6.06
CA VAL A 249 -12.92 -1.81 6.61
C VAL A 249 -13.77 -2.19 7.84
N TRP A 250 -14.38 -3.37 7.80
CA TRP A 250 -15.23 -3.88 8.89
C TRP A 250 -14.51 -4.18 10.21
N HIS A 251 -13.22 -4.48 10.17
CA HIS A 251 -12.37 -4.65 11.36
C HIS A 251 -12.29 -3.33 12.14
N HIS A 252 -11.96 -2.27 11.40
CA HIS A 252 -11.80 -0.92 11.94
C HIS A 252 -13.13 -0.30 12.38
N ARG A 253 -14.22 -0.50 11.61
CA ARG A 253 -15.56 -0.02 11.99
C ARG A 253 -16.05 -0.61 13.32
N ARG A 254 -15.68 -1.86 13.61
CA ARG A 254 -15.97 -2.55 14.89
C ARG A 254 -14.99 -2.21 16.02
N ASN A 255 -14.07 -1.26 15.79
CA ASN A 255 -13.08 -0.82 16.77
C ASN A 255 -12.18 -1.98 17.28
N GLN A 256 -11.85 -2.93 16.40
CA GLN A 256 -11.03 -4.09 16.75
C GLN A 256 -9.53 -3.73 16.84
N THR A 257 -8.82 -4.47 17.68
CA THR A 257 -7.36 -4.41 17.82
C THR A 257 -6.68 -5.31 16.79
N MET A 258 -5.43 -5.02 16.47
CA MET A 258 -4.60 -5.87 15.62
C MET A 258 -3.62 -6.66 16.47
N THR A 259 -3.39 -7.91 16.12
CA THR A 259 -2.41 -8.78 16.79
C THR A 259 -1.07 -8.63 16.09
N LEU A 260 0.00 -8.35 16.85
CA LEU A 260 1.38 -8.28 16.35
C LEU A 260 2.31 -9.08 17.26
N PHE A 261 3.47 -9.47 16.75
CA PHE A 261 4.54 -10.08 17.54
C PHE A 261 5.55 -9.04 18.05
N GLY A 262 5.89 -9.09 19.33
CA GLY A 262 6.82 -8.17 20.00
C GLY A 262 7.76 -8.86 20.99
N ALA A 263 8.40 -8.07 21.85
CA ALA A 263 9.42 -8.57 22.78
C ALA A 263 8.91 -9.60 23.80
N GLY A 264 7.62 -9.51 24.16
CA GLY A 264 6.96 -10.43 25.09
C GLY A 264 6.08 -11.47 24.40
N GLY A 265 6.26 -11.70 23.10
CA GLY A 265 5.38 -12.54 22.29
C GLY A 265 4.26 -11.75 21.61
N MET A 266 3.14 -12.43 21.34
CA MET A 266 1.95 -11.83 20.74
C MET A 266 1.35 -10.75 21.66
N PHE A 267 0.96 -9.62 21.08
CA PHE A 267 0.26 -8.56 21.78
C PHE A 267 -0.79 -7.90 20.89
N GLU A 268 -1.80 -7.31 21.53
CA GLU A 268 -2.85 -6.53 20.86
C GLU A 268 -2.49 -5.06 20.85
N THR A 269 -2.67 -4.40 19.70
CA THR A 269 -2.47 -2.96 19.56
C THR A 269 -3.66 -2.18 20.14
N ARG A 270 -3.55 -0.84 20.18
CA ARG A 270 -4.75 0.00 20.15
C ARG A 270 -5.43 -0.16 18.79
N SER A 271 -6.76 -0.07 18.75
CA SER A 271 -7.53 -0.02 17.50
C SER A 271 -7.32 1.30 16.76
N LEU A 272 -7.45 1.28 15.43
CA LEU A 272 -7.32 2.49 14.60
C LEU A 272 -8.36 3.56 15.01
N LYS A 273 -9.62 3.17 15.19
CA LYS A 273 -10.72 4.08 15.54
C LYS A 273 -10.52 4.72 16.92
N SER A 274 -9.99 3.98 17.89
CA SER A 274 -9.65 4.56 19.20
C SER A 274 -8.49 5.55 19.10
N LEU A 275 -7.47 5.25 18.29
CA LEU A 275 -6.35 6.16 18.07
C LEU A 275 -6.81 7.45 17.37
N ALA A 276 -7.66 7.32 16.35
CA ALA A 276 -8.27 8.45 15.65
C ALA A 276 -9.03 9.38 16.61
N GLY A 277 -9.76 8.82 17.58
CA GLY A 277 -10.46 9.62 18.59
C GLY A 277 -9.52 10.37 19.54
N ILE A 278 -8.32 9.84 19.80
CA ILE A 278 -7.30 10.52 20.61
C ILE A 278 -6.73 11.72 19.85
N TYR A 279 -6.34 11.52 18.59
CA TYR A 279 -5.77 12.58 17.75
C TYR A 279 -6.79 13.61 17.28
N LYS A 280 -8.08 13.29 17.32
CA LYS A 280 -9.17 14.27 17.08
C LYS A 280 -9.05 15.49 18.00
N ARG A 281 -8.58 15.32 19.24
CA ARG A 281 -8.42 16.45 20.17
C ARG A 281 -7.36 17.43 19.70
N ASP A 282 -6.19 16.90 19.34
CA ASP A 282 -5.09 17.69 18.77
C ASP A 282 -5.54 18.36 17.44
N PHE A 283 -6.44 17.73 16.68
CA PHE A 283 -7.02 18.32 15.47
C PHE A 283 -7.99 19.47 15.75
N MET A 284 -8.94 19.30 16.68
CA MET A 284 -9.90 20.36 17.04
C MET A 284 -9.22 21.57 17.70
N GLU A 285 -8.18 21.33 18.51
CA GLU A 285 -7.36 22.42 19.07
C GLU A 285 -6.70 23.23 17.94
N TRP A 286 -6.16 22.55 16.93
CA TRP A 286 -5.59 23.23 15.77
C TRP A 286 -6.65 23.99 14.93
N LEU A 287 -7.87 23.45 14.75
CA LEU A 287 -8.94 24.16 14.05
C LEU A 287 -9.29 25.51 14.71
N ASP A 288 -9.32 25.54 16.05
CA ASP A 288 -9.54 26.78 16.83
C ASP A 288 -8.36 27.75 16.70
N GLU A 289 -7.11 27.24 16.72
CA GLU A 289 -5.90 28.05 16.53
C GLU A 289 -5.84 28.76 15.17
N VAL A 290 -6.34 28.11 14.11
CA VAL A 290 -6.37 28.66 12.75
C VAL A 290 -7.74 29.24 12.36
N ASP A 291 -8.66 29.43 13.33
CA ASP A 291 -9.97 30.06 13.15
C ASP A 291 -10.85 29.41 12.06
N VAL A 292 -10.85 28.08 11.96
CA VAL A 292 -11.67 27.34 10.99
C VAL A 292 -13.12 27.25 11.44
N HIS A 293 -14.04 27.69 10.58
CA HIS A 293 -15.49 27.70 10.82
C HIS A 293 -16.28 27.50 9.51
N GLY A 294 -17.60 27.34 9.61
CA GLY A 294 -18.47 27.16 8.45
C GLY A 294 -18.43 25.74 7.87
N LYS A 295 -18.60 25.62 6.55
CA LYS A 295 -18.61 24.34 5.85
C LYS A 295 -17.18 23.93 5.48
N VAL A 296 -16.78 22.76 5.98
CA VAL A 296 -15.42 22.25 5.85
C VAL A 296 -15.41 20.91 5.12
N LEU A 297 -14.55 20.78 4.12
CA LEU A 297 -14.26 19.48 3.50
C LEU A 297 -12.95 18.91 4.02
N ILE A 298 -12.99 17.70 4.58
CA ILE A 298 -11.77 16.95 4.90
C ILE A 298 -11.46 15.99 3.74
N VAL A 299 -10.31 16.19 3.10
CA VAL A 299 -9.87 15.48 1.90
C VAL A 299 -8.72 14.54 2.26
N PRO A 300 -8.94 13.22 2.35
CA PRO A 300 -7.88 12.28 2.67
C PRO A 300 -6.91 12.10 1.49
N ILE A 301 -5.61 12.06 1.78
CA ILE A 301 -4.59 11.65 0.81
C ILE A 301 -4.73 10.16 0.48
N PRO A 302 -4.74 9.77 -0.81
CA PRO A 302 -4.81 8.37 -1.18
C PRO A 302 -3.49 7.64 -0.91
N PRO A 303 -3.52 6.31 -0.74
CA PRO A 303 -2.32 5.50 -0.58
C PRO A 303 -1.35 5.64 -1.78
N SER A 304 -0.10 5.22 -1.58
CA SER A 304 0.95 5.23 -2.63
C SER A 304 0.72 4.22 -3.75
N VAL A 305 -0.28 3.35 -3.60
CA VAL A 305 -0.70 2.34 -4.58
C VAL A 305 -2.20 2.49 -4.83
N PRO A 306 -2.73 1.99 -5.96
CA PRO A 306 -4.16 1.96 -6.23
C PRO A 306 -4.96 1.36 -5.07
N GLU A 307 -6.18 1.86 -4.86
CA GLU A 307 -6.97 1.61 -3.64
C GLU A 307 -7.17 0.11 -3.37
N GLU A 308 -7.46 -0.66 -4.42
CA GLU A 308 -7.70 -2.10 -4.37
C GLU A 308 -6.48 -2.90 -3.91
N CYS A 309 -5.26 -2.34 -4.00
CA CYS A 309 -4.04 -2.97 -3.46
C CYS A 309 -4.03 -3.05 -1.92
N ASN A 310 -4.92 -2.33 -1.23
CA ASN A 310 -5.08 -2.38 0.22
C ASN A 310 -6.46 -2.94 0.59
N LEU A 311 -6.58 -3.50 1.80
CA LEU A 311 -7.87 -3.99 2.31
C LEU A 311 -8.73 -2.88 2.94
N SER A 312 -8.09 -1.76 3.27
CA SER A 312 -8.74 -0.51 3.69
C SER A 312 -7.81 0.68 3.44
N ASN A 313 -8.38 1.89 3.42
CA ASN A 313 -7.64 3.15 3.45
C ASN A 313 -7.77 3.80 4.84
N PRO A 314 -6.76 3.69 5.73
CA PRO A 314 -6.83 4.23 7.08
C PRO A 314 -7.11 5.73 7.16
N VAL A 315 -6.53 6.53 6.25
CA VAL A 315 -6.68 7.99 6.25
C VAL A 315 -8.10 8.39 5.87
N SER A 316 -8.67 7.76 4.83
CA SER A 316 -10.08 7.95 4.45
C SER A 316 -11.04 7.58 5.58
N MET A 317 -10.76 6.49 6.30
CA MET A 317 -11.61 6.08 7.44
C MET A 317 -11.52 7.08 8.59
N ILE A 318 -10.33 7.64 8.85
CA ILE A 318 -10.15 8.70 9.86
C ILE A 318 -10.90 9.96 9.44
N ALA A 319 -10.81 10.38 8.17
CA ALA A 319 -11.55 11.51 7.63
C ALA A 319 -13.08 11.31 7.77
N GLU A 320 -13.59 10.12 7.43
CA GLU A 320 -15.01 9.75 7.62
C GLU A 320 -15.42 9.91 9.10
N TRP A 321 -14.64 9.36 10.04
CA TRP A 321 -14.97 9.48 11.46
C TRP A 321 -14.86 10.91 11.99
N TRP A 322 -13.80 11.64 11.63
CA TRP A 322 -13.59 13.01 12.07
C TRP A 322 -14.67 13.95 11.54
N SER A 323 -15.10 13.80 10.29
CA SER A 323 -16.18 14.61 9.73
C SER A 323 -17.46 14.57 10.60
N SER A 324 -17.89 13.37 11.01
CA SER A 324 -19.02 13.21 11.93
C SER A 324 -18.70 13.70 13.35
N TRP A 325 -17.55 13.32 13.91
CA TRP A 325 -17.24 13.61 15.32
C TRP A 325 -16.87 15.06 15.62
N VAL A 326 -16.43 15.82 14.62
CA VAL A 326 -16.12 17.24 14.73
C VAL A 326 -17.41 18.04 14.58
N THR A 327 -18.22 17.73 13.56
CA THR A 327 -19.54 18.36 13.37
C THR A 327 -20.47 18.16 14.58
N GLU A 328 -20.42 17.00 15.24
CA GLU A 328 -21.19 16.77 16.47
C GLU A 328 -20.63 17.53 17.70
N ALA A 329 -19.36 17.95 17.65
CA ALA A 329 -18.65 18.52 18.80
C ALA A 329 -18.50 20.05 18.75
N LEU A 330 -18.54 20.64 17.56
CA LEU A 330 -18.39 22.07 17.31
C LEU A 330 -19.68 22.61 16.68
N ASP A 331 -20.25 23.67 17.25
CA ASP A 331 -21.53 24.23 16.79
C ASP A 331 -21.40 25.06 15.50
N ASP A 332 -20.17 25.47 15.16
CA ASP A 332 -19.82 26.40 14.08
C ASP A 332 -19.05 25.73 12.92
N VAL A 333 -18.79 24.43 12.99
CA VAL A 333 -18.11 23.66 11.93
C VAL A 333 -19.04 22.56 11.41
N ASP A 334 -19.40 22.63 10.12
CA ASP A 334 -20.09 21.57 9.39
C ASP A 334 -19.09 20.83 8.49
N MET A 335 -18.57 19.70 8.96
CA MET A 335 -17.50 18.97 8.29
C MET A 335 -18.00 17.74 7.55
N SER A 336 -17.59 17.61 6.28
CA SER A 336 -17.87 16.43 5.43
C SER A 336 -16.59 15.83 4.86
N SER A 337 -16.51 14.50 4.82
CA SER A 337 -15.40 13.79 4.16
C SER A 337 -15.58 13.79 2.65
N PHE A 338 -14.56 14.21 1.91
CA PHE A 338 -14.56 14.30 0.45
C PHE A 338 -13.44 13.44 -0.15
N ASP A 339 -13.66 12.12 -0.13
CA ASP A 339 -12.70 11.10 -0.55
C ASP A 339 -12.84 10.73 -2.03
N VAL A 340 -12.33 11.61 -2.89
CA VAL A 340 -12.45 11.47 -4.37
C VAL A 340 -11.11 11.31 -5.09
N PHE A 341 -9.99 11.52 -4.40
CA PHE A 341 -8.66 11.37 -4.99
C PHE A 341 -8.19 9.92 -4.93
N ARG A 342 -7.64 9.41 -6.03
CA ARG A 342 -7.15 8.04 -6.13
C ARG A 342 -5.76 8.02 -6.74
N ARG A 343 -5.01 6.97 -6.40
CA ARG A 343 -3.76 6.63 -7.08
C ARG A 343 -4.12 5.78 -8.30
N ILE A 344 -3.85 6.27 -9.51
CA ILE A 344 -4.16 5.59 -10.78
C ILE A 344 -3.20 4.43 -11.01
N VAL A 345 -1.90 4.71 -10.86
CA VAL A 345 -0.82 3.73 -11.01
C VAL A 345 0.11 3.75 -9.79
N PRO A 346 0.74 2.63 -9.44
CA PRO A 346 1.63 2.58 -8.30
C PRO A 346 2.78 3.58 -8.41
N LYS A 347 3.12 4.21 -7.29
CA LYS A 347 4.29 5.08 -7.19
C LYS A 347 5.46 4.34 -6.55
N GLN A 348 6.67 4.53 -7.06
CA GLN A 348 7.88 4.08 -6.36
C GLN A 348 7.95 4.75 -4.98
N PRO A 349 8.17 4.00 -3.90
CA PRO A 349 8.27 4.60 -2.57
C PRO A 349 9.39 5.64 -2.52
N SER A 350 9.09 6.81 -1.96
CA SER A 350 10.02 7.96 -1.90
C SER A 350 11.28 7.72 -1.04
N HIS A 351 11.36 6.61 -0.30
CA HIS A 351 12.56 6.21 0.45
C HIS A 351 13.49 5.29 -0.35
N ASP A 352 13.03 4.81 -1.51
CA ASP A 352 13.80 3.98 -2.44
C ASP A 352 14.34 4.78 -3.63
N THR A 353 14.00 6.07 -3.73
CA THR A 353 14.48 7.01 -4.75
C THR A 353 15.40 8.05 -4.10
N ALA A 354 16.62 8.19 -4.61
CA ALA A 354 17.54 9.23 -4.15
C ALA A 354 17.16 10.58 -4.78
N GLY A 355 16.90 11.60 -3.98
CA GLY A 355 16.59 12.95 -4.47
C GLY A 355 15.65 13.76 -3.56
N ALA A 356 15.53 15.05 -3.85
CA ALA A 356 14.54 15.92 -3.23
C ALA A 356 13.13 15.51 -3.67
N ARG A 357 12.16 15.63 -2.78
CA ARG A 357 10.78 15.17 -3.02
C ARG A 357 10.02 16.27 -3.75
N HIS A 358 9.69 16.06 -5.02
CA HIS A 358 9.04 17.08 -5.81
C HIS A 358 7.54 16.83 -5.97
N LEU A 359 6.78 17.92 -6.06
CA LEU A 359 5.36 17.94 -6.42
C LEU A 359 5.10 17.19 -7.75
N SER A 360 6.01 17.39 -8.71
CA SER A 360 6.00 16.78 -10.04
C SER A 360 5.96 15.25 -10.01
N ASP A 361 6.45 14.62 -8.93
CA ASP A 361 6.48 13.16 -8.84
C ASP A 361 5.13 12.58 -8.37
N GLN A 362 4.22 13.43 -7.90
CA GLN A 362 2.93 13.01 -7.37
C GLN A 362 1.84 13.07 -8.44
N LEU A 363 1.76 14.20 -9.13
CA LEU A 363 0.69 14.52 -10.07
C LEU A 363 0.47 13.45 -11.15
N PRO A 364 1.50 12.87 -11.80
CA PRO A 364 1.32 11.88 -12.86
C PRO A 364 0.64 10.58 -12.41
N THR A 365 0.48 10.37 -11.10
CA THR A 365 -0.08 9.13 -10.56
C THR A 365 -1.41 9.35 -9.84
N LEU A 366 -1.87 10.60 -9.73
CA LEU A 366 -3.11 10.97 -9.04
C LEU A 366 -4.23 11.22 -10.04
N GLY A 367 -5.43 10.77 -9.71
CA GLY A 367 -6.64 11.04 -10.48
C GLY A 367 -7.82 11.34 -9.56
N VAL A 368 -8.84 11.99 -10.12
CA VAL A 368 -10.10 12.23 -9.42
C VAL A 368 -11.15 11.24 -9.93
N VAL A 369 -11.95 10.68 -9.02
CA VAL A 369 -13.07 9.81 -9.41
C VAL A 369 -14.05 10.58 -10.30
N PRO A 370 -14.39 10.10 -11.51
CA PRO A 370 -15.19 10.85 -12.46
C PRO A 370 -16.54 11.29 -11.91
N GLY A 371 -16.90 12.55 -12.17
CA GLY A 371 -18.21 13.10 -11.78
C GLY A 371 -18.38 13.39 -10.28
N SER A 372 -17.31 13.38 -9.50
CA SER A 372 -17.35 13.58 -8.05
C SER A 372 -17.37 15.04 -7.59
N ASN A 373 -17.90 15.98 -8.38
CA ASN A 373 -17.97 17.39 -7.95
C ASN A 373 -18.80 17.52 -6.67
N PHE A 374 -18.31 18.31 -5.71
CA PHE A 374 -19.04 18.59 -4.49
C PHE A 374 -20.27 19.45 -4.80
N ALA A 375 -21.45 19.02 -4.35
CA ALA A 375 -22.73 19.60 -4.76
C ALA A 375 -23.45 20.37 -3.64
N ASP A 376 -23.03 20.25 -2.39
CA ASP A 376 -23.77 20.79 -1.24
C ASP A 376 -23.44 22.28 -0.96
N GLY A 377 -23.29 23.07 -2.03
CA GLY A 377 -23.04 24.51 -1.98
C GLY A 377 -21.60 24.89 -1.61
N ASP A 378 -21.35 26.20 -1.53
CA ASP A 378 -20.01 26.77 -1.32
C ASP A 378 -19.36 26.23 -0.04
N VAL A 379 -18.06 25.98 -0.14
CA VAL A 379 -17.19 25.47 0.92
C VAL A 379 -16.31 26.60 1.41
N ASP A 380 -16.19 26.73 2.73
CA ASP A 380 -15.38 27.76 3.37
C ASP A 380 -13.92 27.29 3.52
N PHE A 381 -13.71 26.02 3.90
CA PHE A 381 -12.39 25.44 4.09
C PHE A 381 -12.24 24.04 3.49
N VAL A 382 -11.04 23.75 2.99
CA VAL A 382 -10.59 22.42 2.60
C VAL A 382 -9.40 22.04 3.46
N ILE A 383 -9.47 20.90 4.15
CA ILE A 383 -8.38 20.36 4.96
C ILE A 383 -7.89 19.06 4.34
N ILE A 384 -6.66 19.06 3.82
CA ILE A 384 -6.03 17.88 3.23
C ILE A 384 -5.37 17.05 4.34
N LEU A 385 -5.88 15.84 4.57
CA LEU A 385 -5.43 14.96 5.64
C LEU A 385 -4.41 13.93 5.14
N ASP A 386 -3.23 13.87 5.77
CA ASP A 386 -2.22 12.83 5.54
C ASP A 386 -1.96 11.97 6.79
N ASP A 387 -1.40 10.78 6.60
CA ASP A 387 -0.86 10.01 7.73
C ASP A 387 0.48 10.58 8.22
N VAL A 388 1.40 10.94 7.33
CA VAL A 388 2.74 11.41 7.71
C VAL A 388 3.22 12.54 6.79
N LEU A 389 3.30 13.75 7.34
CA LEU A 389 3.97 14.86 6.69
C LEU A 389 5.48 14.68 6.76
N THR A 390 6.14 14.68 5.61
CA THR A 390 7.60 14.79 5.55
C THR A 390 8.09 15.93 4.67
N SER A 391 7.44 16.17 3.52
CA SER A 391 7.80 17.27 2.61
C SER A 391 6.60 18.05 2.07
N GLY A 392 5.37 17.74 2.51
CA GLY A 392 4.15 18.39 2.01
C GLY A 392 3.73 18.05 0.58
N SER A 393 4.58 17.40 -0.23
CA SER A 393 4.34 17.25 -1.68
C SER A 393 3.04 16.53 -2.06
N HIS A 394 2.53 15.62 -1.23
CA HIS A 394 1.22 14.99 -1.46
C HIS A 394 0.07 15.98 -1.24
N MET A 395 0.15 16.78 -0.18
CA MET A 395 -0.86 17.80 0.13
C MET A 395 -0.86 18.88 -0.95
N ASN A 396 0.33 19.36 -1.34
CA ASN A 396 0.49 20.35 -2.40
C ASN A 396 -0.08 19.85 -3.74
N ALA A 397 0.07 18.55 -4.07
CA ALA A 397 -0.49 17.97 -5.29
C ALA A 397 -2.01 18.00 -5.30
N ILE A 398 -2.63 17.60 -4.19
CA ILE A 398 -4.09 17.66 -4.05
C ILE A 398 -4.58 19.11 -4.04
N ALA A 399 -3.89 20.01 -3.32
CA ALA A 399 -4.20 21.44 -3.30
C ALA A 399 -4.16 22.05 -4.70
N SER A 400 -3.14 21.74 -5.49
CA SER A 400 -2.99 22.20 -6.89
C SER A 400 -4.14 21.71 -7.77
N ILE A 401 -4.56 20.44 -7.63
CA ILE A 401 -5.70 19.89 -8.37
C ILE A 401 -7.01 20.58 -7.95
N ILE A 402 -7.24 20.75 -6.65
CA ILE A 402 -8.44 21.43 -6.12
C ILE A 402 -8.50 22.86 -6.65
N HIS A 403 -7.42 23.62 -6.51
CA HIS A 403 -7.34 25.01 -6.95
C HIS A 403 -7.55 25.18 -8.46
N SER A 404 -7.01 24.25 -9.26
CA SER A 404 -7.09 24.30 -10.73
C SER A 404 -8.38 23.70 -11.30
N SER A 405 -9.29 23.22 -10.45
CA SER A 405 -10.49 22.50 -10.90
C SER A 405 -11.77 23.09 -10.31
N ASN A 406 -12.90 22.81 -10.96
CA ASN A 406 -14.23 23.15 -10.44
C ASN A 406 -14.79 22.03 -9.53
N LEU A 407 -13.90 21.26 -8.89
CA LEU A 407 -14.28 20.08 -8.10
C LEU A 407 -15.04 20.48 -6.83
N ILE A 408 -14.67 21.62 -6.24
CA ILE A 408 -15.21 22.15 -5.00
C ILE A 408 -15.72 23.57 -5.28
N PRO A 409 -17.02 23.86 -5.07
CA PRO A 409 -17.58 25.19 -5.29
C PRO A 409 -17.15 26.17 -4.19
N GLY A 410 -17.10 27.45 -4.55
CA GLY A 410 -16.62 28.53 -3.69
C GLY A 410 -15.17 28.91 -4.01
N ASP A 411 -14.53 29.60 -3.06
CA ASP A 411 -13.09 29.91 -3.06
C ASP A 411 -12.53 29.51 -1.69
N PRO A 412 -12.54 28.20 -1.37
CA PRO A 412 -12.23 27.73 -0.03
C PRO A 412 -10.76 27.96 0.33
N GLU A 413 -10.49 28.29 1.58
CA GLU A 413 -9.13 28.28 2.10
C GLU A 413 -8.62 26.83 2.21
N ILE A 414 -7.48 26.53 1.59
CA ILE A 414 -6.89 25.19 1.57
C ILE A 414 -5.81 25.09 2.65
N LEU A 415 -6.00 24.17 3.58
CA LEU A 415 -5.09 23.87 4.69
C LEU A 415 -4.64 22.40 4.65
N GLY A 416 -3.57 22.09 5.36
CA GLY A 416 -3.08 20.73 5.55
C GLY A 416 -3.18 20.26 7.00
N TYR A 417 -3.36 18.96 7.20
CA TYR A 417 -3.20 18.35 8.51
C TYR A 417 -2.60 16.96 8.40
N ALA A 418 -1.65 16.63 9.27
CA ALA A 418 -1.08 15.28 9.33
C ALA A 418 -1.22 14.65 10.71
N LEU A 419 -1.45 13.35 10.76
CA LEU A 419 -1.41 12.63 12.04
C LEU A 419 -0.01 12.70 12.65
N PHE A 420 1.03 12.64 11.81
CA PHE A 420 2.42 12.71 12.22
C PHE A 420 3.22 13.67 11.35
N LYS A 421 4.07 14.50 11.94
CA LYS A 421 5.11 15.28 11.25
C LYS A 421 6.48 14.65 11.50
N THR A 422 7.16 14.24 10.43
CA THR A 422 8.52 13.72 10.54
C THR A 422 9.47 14.81 11.03
N VAL A 423 10.24 14.51 12.07
CA VAL A 423 11.29 15.39 12.59
C VAL A 423 12.60 14.62 12.72
N HIS A 424 13.73 15.32 12.57
CA HIS A 424 15.08 14.76 12.62
C HIS A 424 15.89 15.48 13.70
N PRO A 425 15.70 15.14 14.99
CA PRO A 425 16.43 15.79 16.09
C PRO A 425 17.94 15.74 15.95
N GLU A 426 18.47 14.72 15.26
CA GLU A 426 19.90 14.59 14.96
C GLU A 426 20.46 15.71 14.08
N ASN A 427 19.60 16.41 13.35
CA ASN A 427 19.98 17.54 12.50
C ASN A 427 19.84 18.89 13.22
N ASP A 428 19.20 18.93 14.41
CA ASP A 428 19.01 20.18 15.17
C ASP A 428 20.31 20.65 15.87
N ASP A 429 21.32 19.78 15.99
CA ASP A 429 22.63 20.07 16.61
C ASP A 429 23.73 20.48 15.58
N GLY A 430 23.39 20.71 14.30
CA GLY A 430 24.33 21.00 13.22
C GLY A 430 24.02 22.29 12.45
N ASP A 431 25.04 23.11 12.23
CA ASP A 431 25.04 24.37 11.47
C ASP A 431 24.21 24.30 10.17
N TRP A 432 23.24 25.21 10.03
CA TRP A 432 22.31 25.34 8.89
C TRP A 432 22.94 25.91 7.61
N ASP A 433 24.25 25.78 7.42
CA ASP A 433 24.95 26.23 6.21
C ASP A 433 25.36 25.03 5.33
N ALA A 434 24.37 24.25 4.86
CA ALA A 434 24.38 23.53 3.56
C ALA A 434 23.22 22.52 3.44
N LEU A 435 22.04 22.99 3.02
CA LEU A 435 21.12 22.22 2.18
C LEU A 435 20.60 23.12 1.06
#